data_AF-A0A963RSS3-F1
#
_entry.id   AF-A0A963RSS3-F1
#
_cell.length_a   1.000
_cell.length_b   1.000
_cell.length_c   1.000
_cell.angle_alpha   90.00
_cell.angle_beta   90.00
_cell.angle_gamma   90.00
#
_symmetry.space_group_name_H-M   'P 1'
#
loop_
_entity.id
_entity.type
_entity.pdbx_description
1 polymer ?
#
loop_
_entity_poly.entity_id
_entity_poly.type
_entity_poly.pdbx_seq_one_letter_code
_entity_poly.pdbx_strand_id
1 'polypeptide(L)'
;EDLRPEVICFDDRCDLGRWIHGPGAQRLGRYRGFTALRENHRMFHYAASNVVSLNQSGRKAEARRMLDGVYAGFSTKVIDDLTGLRDLAQRRKG
;
A
#
# COMPACT_ATOMS: atom_id res chain seq x y z
N GLU A 1 14.68 -1.14 5.23
CA GLU A 1 13.91 -0.57 4.11
C GLU A 1 14.55 0.77 3.74
N ASP A 2 14.76 1.05 2.46
CA ASP A 2 15.36 2.30 2.00
C ASP A 2 14.27 3.38 1.96
N LEU A 3 14.46 4.46 2.73
CA LEU A 3 13.44 5.47 2.97
C LEU A 3 13.54 6.69 2.04
N ARG A 4 14.35 6.62 0.97
CA ARG A 4 14.39 7.70 -0.02
C ARG A 4 13.06 7.79 -0.77
N PRO A 5 12.48 8.99 -0.98
CA PRO A 5 11.19 9.14 -1.68
C PRO A 5 11.14 8.46 -3.04
N GLU A 6 12.24 8.56 -3.81
CA GLU A 6 12.41 7.93 -5.12
C GLU A 6 12.49 6.40 -5.07
N VAL A 7 12.67 5.80 -3.89
CA VAL A 7 12.62 4.35 -3.69
C VAL A 7 11.27 3.94 -3.12
N ILE A 8 10.75 4.67 -2.12
CA ILE A 8 9.47 4.36 -1.48
C ILE A 8 8.30 4.48 -2.46
N CYS A 9 8.36 5.35 -3.48
CA CYS A 9 7.25 5.53 -4.41
C CYS A 9 6.94 4.28 -5.26
N PHE A 10 7.88 3.33 -5.35
CA PHE A 10 7.69 2.06 -6.04
C PHE A 10 6.97 1.04 -5.15
N ASP A 11 5.79 0.62 -5.61
CA ASP A 11 4.92 -0.31 -4.89
C ASP A 11 5.28 -1.79 -5.11
N ASP A 12 6.41 -2.09 -5.75
CA ASP A 12 6.89 -3.44 -6.06
C ASP A 12 8.18 -3.82 -5.30
N ARG A 13 8.70 -2.94 -4.44
CA ARG A 13 9.99 -3.13 -3.74
C ARG A 13 9.88 -3.60 -2.31
N CYS A 14 8.76 -3.31 -1.62
CA CYS A 14 8.49 -3.87 -0.30
C CYS A 14 8.02 -5.34 -0.43
N ASP A 15 8.05 -6.09 0.68
CA ASP A 15 7.71 -7.52 0.65
C ASP A 15 6.27 -7.78 0.22
N LEU A 16 5.34 -6.94 0.67
CA LEU A 16 3.94 -6.99 0.22
C LEU A 16 3.84 -6.69 -1.28
N GLY A 17 4.52 -5.66 -1.76
CA GLY A 17 4.57 -5.30 -3.18
C GLY A 17 5.08 -6.41 -4.07
N ARG A 18 6.21 -7.04 -3.70
CA ARG A 18 6.76 -8.21 -4.41
C ARG A 18 5.77 -9.36 -4.45
N TRP A 19 5.01 -9.57 -3.38
CA TRP A 19 3.95 -10.58 -3.36
C TRP A 19 2.77 -10.19 -4.26
N ILE A 20 2.30 -8.94 -4.19
CA ILE A 20 1.20 -8.42 -5.00
C ILE A 20 1.52 -8.58 -6.49
N HIS A 21 2.70 -8.14 -6.92
CA HIS A 21 3.12 -8.18 -8.33
C HIS A 21 3.63 -9.56 -8.79
N GLY A 22 3.81 -10.50 -7.86
CA GLY A 22 4.28 -11.86 -8.14
C GLY A 22 3.24 -12.93 -7.79
N PRO A 23 3.51 -13.81 -6.80
CA PRO A 23 2.63 -14.95 -6.49
C PRO A 23 1.18 -14.58 -6.15
N GLY A 24 0.96 -13.41 -5.54
CA GLY A 24 -0.38 -12.89 -5.22
C GLY A 24 -1.21 -12.67 -6.48
N ALA A 25 -0.68 -11.95 -7.46
CA ALA A 25 -1.38 -11.72 -8.74
C ALA A 25 -1.69 -13.03 -9.47
N GLN A 26 -0.75 -13.98 -9.49
CA GLN A 26 -0.95 -15.27 -10.16
C GLN A 26 -2.10 -16.07 -9.56
N ARG A 27 -2.28 -16.02 -8.23
CA ARG A 27 -3.29 -16.83 -7.51
C ARG A 27 -4.62 -16.11 -7.31
N LEU A 28 -4.57 -14.81 -7.07
CA LEU A 28 -5.70 -14.01 -6.59
C LEU A 28 -6.07 -12.87 -7.53
N GLY A 29 -5.31 -12.62 -8.61
CA GLY A 29 -5.52 -11.48 -9.50
C GLY A 29 -6.89 -11.40 -10.18
N ARG A 30 -7.62 -12.52 -10.25
CA ARG A 30 -9.00 -12.55 -10.77
C ARG A 30 -10.05 -11.97 -9.81
N TYR A 31 -9.74 -11.81 -8.53
CA TYR A 31 -10.69 -11.31 -7.54
C TYR A 31 -10.66 -9.80 -7.50
N ARG A 32 -11.83 -9.15 -7.55
CA ARG A 32 -11.94 -7.68 -7.49
C ARG A 32 -11.26 -7.08 -6.25
N GLY A 33 -11.33 -7.77 -5.11
CA GLY A 33 -10.63 -7.36 -3.88
C GLY A 33 -9.10 -7.34 -4.02
N PHE A 34 -8.53 -8.17 -4.89
CA PHE A 34 -7.09 -8.13 -5.17
C PHE A 34 -6.71 -6.93 -6.04
N THR A 35 -7.55 -6.57 -7.01
CA THR A 35 -7.36 -5.33 -7.76
C THR A 35 -7.40 -4.11 -6.85
N ALA A 36 -8.36 -4.06 -5.91
CA ALA A 36 -8.44 -2.98 -4.91
C ALA A 36 -7.18 -2.91 -4.04
N LEU A 37 -6.71 -4.07 -3.54
CA LEU A 37 -5.46 -4.15 -2.78
C LEU A 37 -4.27 -3.54 -3.53
N ARG A 38 -4.09 -3.92 -4.80
CA ARG A 38 -2.96 -3.43 -5.60
C ARG A 38 -3.00 -1.91 -5.79
N GLU A 39 -4.16 -1.36 -6.13
CA GLU A 39 -4.29 0.09 -6.31
C GLU A 39 -4.13 0.87 -5.00
N ASN A 40 -4.74 0.41 -3.91
CA ASN A 40 -4.59 1.05 -2.60
C ASN A 40 -3.14 0.96 -2.08
N HIS A 41 -2.44 -0.14 -2.34
CA HIS A 41 -1.03 -0.31 -2.02
C HIS A 41 -0.13 0.67 -2.80
N ARG A 42 -0.38 0.85 -4.10
CA ARG A 42 0.30 1.85 -4.91
C ARG A 42 0.11 3.26 -4.37
N MET A 43 -1.12 3.61 -4.00
CA MET A 43 -1.44 4.93 -3.46
C MET A 43 -0.86 5.15 -2.06
N PHE A 44 -0.76 4.10 -1.24
CA PHE A 44 -0.06 4.13 0.04
C PHE A 44 1.42 4.52 -0.15
N HIS A 45 2.13 3.86 -1.07
CA HIS A 45 3.53 4.16 -1.38
C HIS A 45 3.73 5.56 -1.94
N TYR A 46 2.85 6.02 -2.83
CA TYR A 46 2.86 7.39 -3.32
C TYR A 46 2.62 8.43 -2.19
N ALA A 47 1.71 8.14 -1.26
CA ALA A 47 1.48 9.02 -0.12
C ALA A 47 2.71 9.05 0.81
N ALA A 48 3.32 7.90 1.07
CA ALA A 48 4.51 7.76 1.88
C ALA A 48 5.70 8.55 1.29
N SER A 49 5.94 8.43 -0.02
CA SER A 49 7.02 9.18 -0.68
C SER A 49 6.81 10.69 -0.55
N ASN A 50 5.57 11.17 -0.69
CA ASN A 50 5.26 12.59 -0.54
C ASN A 50 5.43 13.09 0.91
N VAL A 51 5.05 12.31 1.91
CA VAL A 51 5.31 12.64 3.32
C VAL A 51 6.81 12.84 3.55
N VAL A 52 7.63 11.91 3.07
CA VAL A 52 9.09 12.00 3.22
C VAL A 52 9.65 13.21 2.47
N SER A 53 9.25 13.43 1.21
CA SER A 53 9.68 14.59 0.42
C SER A 53 9.35 15.92 1.09
N LEU A 54 8.12 16.09 1.60
CA LEU A 54 7.70 17.30 2.32
C LEU A 54 8.52 17.51 3.59
N ASN A 55 8.79 16.43 4.34
CA ASN A 55 9.60 16.51 5.55
C ASN A 55 11.06 16.90 5.23
N GLN A 56 11.65 16.30 4.20
CA GLN A 56 13.01 16.61 3.73
C GLN A 56 13.13 18.05 3.21
N SER A 57 12.06 18.61 2.63
CA SER A 57 12.01 20.01 2.19
C SER A 57 11.68 20.99 3.32
N GLY A 58 11.68 20.56 4.59
CA GLY A 58 11.37 21.41 5.75
C GLY A 58 9.88 21.75 5.94
N ARG A 59 8.97 21.25 5.09
CA ARG A 59 7.52 21.52 5.12
C ARG A 59 6.81 20.61 6.12
N LYS A 60 7.24 20.64 7.38
CA LYS A 60 6.83 19.69 8.44
C LYS A 60 5.31 19.65 8.70
N ALA A 61 4.64 20.80 8.69
CA ALA A 61 3.19 20.86 8.91
C ALA A 61 2.40 20.17 7.78
N GLU A 62 2.87 20.30 6.54
CA GLU A 62 2.25 19.64 5.38
C GLU A 62 2.54 18.15 5.36
N ALA A 63 3.77 17.76 5.66
CA ALA A 63 4.14 16.35 5.84
C ALA A 63 3.24 15.70 6.90
N ARG A 64 3.00 16.37 8.03
CA ARG A 64 2.13 15.88 9.09
C ARG A 64 0.68 15.75 8.65
N ARG A 65 0.12 16.76 7.97
CA ARG A 65 -1.25 16.67 7.42
C ARG A 65 -1.41 15.53 6.43
N MET A 66 -0.41 15.31 5.58
CA MET A 66 -0.46 14.22 4.60
C MET A 66 -0.32 12.84 5.26
N LEU A 67 0.50 12.74 6.31
CA LEU A 67 0.69 11.54 7.12
C LEU A 67 -0.61 11.13 7.82
N ASP A 68 -1.22 12.06 8.56
CA ASP A 68 -2.42 11.81 9.35
C ASP A 68 -3.70 11.67 8.49
N GLY A 69 -3.67 12.17 7.25
CA GLY A 69 -4.78 12.10 6.30
C GLY A 69 -4.60 11.01 5.26
N VAL A 70 -4.03 11.39 4.11
CA VAL A 70 -3.99 10.54 2.91
C VAL A 70 -3.23 9.24 3.15
N TYR A 71 -2.06 9.31 3.78
CA TYR A 71 -1.26 8.12 4.07
C TYR A 71 -2.00 7.17 5.01
N ALA A 72 -2.51 7.67 6.15
CA ALA A 72 -3.27 6.87 7.09
C ALA A 72 -4.50 6.21 6.44
N GLY A 73 -5.22 6.96 5.59
CA GLY A 73 -6.37 6.46 4.85
C GLY A 73 -6.05 5.27 3.95
N PHE A 74 -4.98 5.36 3.15
CA PHE A 74 -4.57 4.23 2.30
C PHE A 74 -3.95 3.08 3.09
N SER A 75 -3.25 3.36 4.19
CA SER A 75 -2.74 2.33 5.10
C SER A 75 -3.88 1.45 5.64
N THR A 76 -4.97 2.07 6.11
CA THR A 76 -6.16 1.34 6.59
C THR A 76 -6.79 0.52 5.46
N LYS A 77 -6.94 1.07 4.26
CA LYS A 77 -7.52 0.35 3.11
C LYS A 77 -6.72 -0.90 2.74
N VAL A 78 -5.39 -0.83 2.74
CA VAL A 78 -4.54 -2.01 2.47
C VAL A 78 -4.80 -3.11 3.49
N ILE A 79 -4.95 -2.76 4.77
CA ILE A 79 -5.25 -3.73 5.85
C ILE A 79 -6.65 -4.34 5.65
N ASP A 80 -7.65 -3.52 5.32
CA ASP A 80 -9.02 -3.98 5.07
C ASP A 80 -9.09 -4.92 3.87
N ASP A 81 -8.40 -4.59 2.77
CA ASP A 81 -8.36 -5.42 1.56
C ASP A 81 -7.68 -6.77 1.83
N LEU A 82 -6.56 -6.79 2.57
CA LEU A 82 -5.89 -8.03 2.97
C LEU A 82 -6.78 -8.90 3.87
N THR A 83 -7.50 -8.26 4.81
CA THR A 83 -8.45 -8.94 5.69
C THR A 83 -9.59 -9.57 4.89
N GLY A 84 -10.18 -8.83 3.95
CA GLY A 84 -11.24 -9.34 3.08
C GLY A 84 -10.77 -10.51 2.21
N LEU A 85 -9.56 -10.43 1.64
CA LEU A 85 -8.97 -11.52 0.86
C LEU A 85 -8.72 -12.78 1.70
N ARG A 86 -8.23 -12.63 2.93
CA ARG A 86 -8.03 -13.75 3.86
C ARG A 86 -9.35 -14.46 4.15
N ASP A 87 -10.39 -13.69 4.48
CA ASP A 87 -11.69 -14.26 4.84
C ASP A 87 -12.33 -14.98 3.64
N LEU A 88 -12.20 -14.43 2.43
CA LEU A 88 -12.59 -15.11 1.18
C LEU A 88 -11.83 -16.41 0.96
N ALA A 89 -10.52 -16.44 1.25
CA ALA A 89 -9.70 -17.64 1.09
C ALA A 89 -10.05 -18.73 2.13
N GLN A 90 -10.42 -18.34 3.35
CA GLN A 90 -10.81 -19.26 4.41
C GLN A 90 -12.19 -19.89 4.16
N ARG A 91 -13.17 -19.11 3.68
CA ARG A 91 -14.51 -19.62 3.33
C ARG A 91 -14.51 -20.67 2.22
N ARG A 92 -13.49 -20.68 1.36
CA ARG A 92 -13.36 -21.66 0.26
C ARG A 92 -12.70 -22.98 0.67
N LYS A 93 -12.17 -23.07 1.90
CA LYS A 93 -11.55 -24.29 2.45
C LYS A 93 -12.52 -25.13 3.30
N GLY A 94 -13.67 -24.58 3.66
CA GLY A 94 -14.75 -25.27 4.36
C GLY A 94 -15.77 -25.88 3.41
#